data_AF-A0A953Z0T7-F1
#
_entry.id   AF-A0A953Z0T7-F1
#
_cell.length_a   1.000
_cell.length_b   1.000
_cell.length_c   1.000
_cell.angle_alpha   90.00
_cell.angle_beta   90.00
_cell.angle_gamma   90.00
#
_symmetry.space_group_name_H-M   'P 1'
#
loop_
_entity.id
_entity.type
_entity.pdbx_description
1 polymer ?
#
loop_
_entity_poly.entity_id
_entity_poly.type
_entity_poly.pdbx_seq_one_letter_code
_entity_poly.pdbx_strand_id
1 'polypeptide(L)' 'IGKLIVHAEDRQTAIERMHRALKELRVVGIKTTAPLHMRIMRDSAFVKGDVHIHYLEKTLLKA' A
#
# COMPACT_ATOMS: atom_id res chain seq x y z
N ILE A 1 -2.82 -8.01 -15.63
CA ILE A 1 -2.56 -7.53 -14.25
C ILE A 1 -3.85 -7.74 -13.43
N GLY A 2 -3.74 -8.07 -12.14
CA GLY A 2 -4.88 -8.47 -11.28
C GLY A 2 -4.98 -7.68 -9.97
N LYS A 3 -5.76 -8.20 -9.02
CA LYS A 3 -5.99 -7.61 -7.68
C LYS A 3 -5.21 -8.41 -6.63
N LEU A 4 -4.43 -7.73 -5.79
CA LEU A 4 -3.82 -8.32 -4.60
C LEU A 4 -4.69 -7.94 -3.39
N ILE A 5 -5.30 -8.94 -2.76
CA ILE A 5 -6.22 -8.76 -1.63
C ILE A 5 -5.65 -9.51 -0.43
N VAL A 6 -5.63 -8.87 0.74
CA VAL A 6 -5.24 -9.49 2.01
C VAL A 6 -6.35 -9.35 3.03
N HIS A 7 -6.39 -10.27 3.98
CA HIS A 7 -7.32 -10.26 5.11
C HIS A 7 -6.57 -10.62 6.39
N ALA A 8 -6.98 -10.03 7.51
CA ALA A 8 -6.48 -10.32 8.86
C ALA A 8 -7.55 -9.92 9.88
N GLU A 9 -7.34 -10.30 11.15
CA GLU A 9 -8.25 -9.99 12.26
C GLU A 9 -8.30 -8.50 12.58
N ASP A 10 -7.17 -7.81 12.45
CA ASP A 10 -7.05 -6.37 12.69
C ASP A 10 -6.33 -5.65 11.54
N ARG A 11 -6.52 -4.33 11.51
CA ARG A 11 -5.99 -3.46 10.44
C ARG A 11 -4.47 -3.43 10.39
N GLN A 12 -3.80 -3.44 11.55
CA GLN A 12 -2.35 -3.39 11.62
C GLN A 12 -1.75 -4.67 11.01
N THR A 13 -2.27 -5.83 11.39
CA THR A 13 -1.88 -7.12 10.81
C THR A 13 -2.18 -7.19 9.32
N ALA A 14 -3.32 -6.64 8.86
CA ALA A 14 -3.65 -6.58 7.43
C ALA A 14 -2.63 -5.74 6.64
N ILE A 15 -2.22 -4.59 7.16
CA ILE A 15 -1.20 -3.73 6.55
C ILE A 15 0.15 -4.44 6.47
N GLU A 16 0.57 -5.10 7.54
CA GLU A 16 1.83 -5.86 7.57
C GLU A 16 1.81 -7.06 6.62
N ARG A 17 0.68 -7.74 6.48
CA ARG A 17 0.47 -8.80 5.47
C ARG A 17 0.54 -8.23 4.05
N MET A 18 -0.13 -7.12 3.78
CA MET A 18 -0.07 -6.45 2.47
C MET A 18 1.36 -6.03 2.13
N HIS A 19 2.08 -5.44 3.08
CA HIS A 19 3.46 -5.01 2.88
C HIS A 19 4.39 -6.20 2.54
N ARG A 20 4.24 -7.34 3.23
CA ARG A 20 4.97 -8.58 2.89
C ARG A 20 4.60 -9.10 1.50
N ALA A 21 3.31 -9.20 1.20
CA ALA A 21 2.83 -9.67 -0.10
C ALA A 21 3.33 -8.80 -1.26
N LEU A 22 3.35 -7.47 -1.09
CA LEU A 22 3.90 -6.54 -2.08
C LEU A 22 5.42 -6.69 -2.25
N LYS A 23 6.17 -7.00 -1.19
CA LYS A 23 7.62 -7.23 -1.25
C LYS A 23 7.97 -8.52 -2.01
N GLU A 24 7.10 -9.52 -1.93
CA GLU A 24 7.25 -10.81 -2.61
C GLU A 24 6.66 -10.82 -4.03
N LEU A 25 5.80 -9.84 -4.36
CA LEU A 25 5.17 -9.71 -5.66
C LEU A 25 6.22 -9.51 -6.77
N ARG A 26 6.38 -10.52 -7.63
CA ARG A 26 7.22 -10.45 -8.82
C ARG A 26 6.37 -10.36 -10.08
N VAL A 27 6.54 -9.25 -10.81
CA VAL A 27 5.98 -9.03 -12.14
C VAL A 27 7.11 -8.58 -13.03
N VAL A 28 7.31 -9.28 -14.15
CA VAL A 28 8.43 -9.05 -15.08
C VAL A 28 7.88 -8.55 -16.42
N GLY A 29 8.65 -7.71 -17.11
CA GLY A 29 8.34 -7.23 -18.46
C GLY A 29 7.51 -5.94 -18.52
N ILE A 30 7.00 -5.46 -17.39
CA ILE A 30 6.24 -4.20 -17.29
C ILE A 30 6.50 -3.50 -15.95
N LYS A 31 6.29 -2.18 -15.93
CA LYS A 31 6.24 -1.40 -14.68
C LYS A 31 4.94 -1.71 -13.94
N THR A 32 4.99 -1.69 -12.60
CA THR A 32 3.82 -1.91 -11.75
C THR A 32 3.65 -0.80 -10.72
N THR A 33 2.47 -0.73 -10.12
CA THR A 33 2.15 0.18 -9.02
C THR A 33 2.59 -0.36 -7.64
N ALA A 34 3.27 -1.51 -7.59
CA ALA A 34 3.70 -2.12 -6.34
C ALA A 34 4.60 -1.19 -5.48
N PRO A 35 5.58 -0.44 -6.04
CA PRO A 35 6.39 0.48 -5.25
C PRO A 35 5.58 1.59 -4.57
N LEU A 36 4.56 2.13 -5.26
CA LEU A 36 3.66 3.12 -4.69
C LEU A 36 2.87 2.54 -3.52
N HIS A 37 2.31 1.34 -3.69
CA HIS A 37 1.55 0.68 -2.62
C HIS A 37 2.43 0.34 -1.43
N MET A 38 3.70 -0.07 -1.63
CA MET A 38 4.65 -0.28 -0.53
C MET A 38 4.91 1.00 0.27
N ARG A 39 5.01 2.16 -0.41
CA ARG A 39 5.14 3.46 0.24
C ARG A 39 3.90 3.79 1.08
N ILE A 40 2.70 3.58 0.53
CA ILE A 40 1.43 3.79 1.23
C ILE A 40 1.36 2.94 2.51
N MET A 41 1.73 1.66 2.45
CA MET A 41 1.68 0.76 3.62
C MET A 41 2.62 1.17 4.77
N ARG A 42 3.60 2.03 4.50
CA ARG A 42 4.53 2.57 5.52
C ARG A 42 4.19 3.98 5.98
N ASP A 43 3.25 4.64 5.32
CA ASP A 43 2.90 6.01 5.67
C ASP A 43 2.07 6.05 6.97
N SER A 44 2.50 6.89 7.92
CA SER A 44 1.88 6.97 9.23
C SER A 44 0.42 7.43 9.20
N ALA A 45 0.03 8.31 8.28
CA ALA A 45 -1.35 8.78 8.14
C ALA A 45 -2.22 7.64 7.59
N PHE A 46 -1.70 6.89 6.61
CA PHE A 46 -2.37 5.68 6.14
C PHE A 46 -2.48 4.62 7.25
N VAL A 47 -1.43 4.36 8.03
CA VAL A 47 -1.46 3.39 9.14
C VAL A 47 -2.42 3.81 10.26
N LYS A 48 -2.60 5.11 10.51
CA LYS A 48 -3.59 5.63 11.47
C LYS A 48 -5.01 5.71 10.92
N GLY A 49 -5.19 5.57 9.61
CA GLY A 49 -6.49 5.75 8.95
C GLY A 49 -6.87 7.21 8.71
N ASP A 50 -5.94 8.15 8.89
CA ASP A 50 -6.13 9.58 8.70
C ASP A 50 -5.92 9.94 7.22
N VAL A 51 -6.85 9.50 6.37
CA VAL A 51 -6.80 9.69 4.92
C VAL A 51 -8.13 10.22 4.39
N HIS A 52 -8.05 11.06 3.35
CA HIS A 52 -9.19 11.62 2.63
C HIS A 52 -9.05 11.37 1.13
N ILE A 53 -10.09 11.69 0.36
CA ILE A 53 -10.14 11.39 -1.09
C ILE A 53 -9.02 12.04 -1.94
N HIS A 54 -8.35 13.07 -1.42
CA HIS A 54 -7.24 13.77 -2.08
C HIS A 54 -5.87 13.49 -1.45
N TYR A 55 -5.80 12.57 -0.49
CA TYR A 55 -4.61 12.32 0.30
C TYR A 55 -3.39 11.93 -0.56
N LEU A 56 -3.61 11.10 -1.59
CA LEU A 56 -2.55 10.65 -2.47
C LEU A 56 -1.85 11.82 -3.18
N GLU A 57 -2.63 12.68 -3.83
CA GLU A 57 -2.12 13.80 -4.64
C GLU A 57 -1.62 14.98 -3.79
N LYS A 58 -2.30 15.27 -2.68
CA LYS A 58 -2.02 16.46 -1.89
C LYS A 58 -1.01 16.24 -0.78
N THR A 59 -0.86 15.01 -0.31
CA THR A 59 -0.01 14.70 0.86
C THR A 59 1.10 13.74 0.46
N LEU A 60 0.75 12.53 0.01
CA LEU A 60 1.74 11.47 -0.16
C LEU A 60 2.71 11.73 -1.33
N LEU A 61 2.24 12.26 -2.46
CA LEU A 61 3.09 12.49 -3.64
C LEU A 61 3.90 13.80 -3.58
N LYS A 62 3.60 14.70 -2.64
CA LYS A 62 4.31 15.97 -2.47
C LYS A 62 5.41 15.93 -1.40
N ALA A 63 5.38 14.92 -0.53
CA ALA A 63 6.45 14.60 0.41
C ALA A 63 7.54 13.77 -0.25
#